data_AF-A0A9P6BN87-F1
#
_entry.id   AF-A0A9P6BN87-F1
#
_cell.length_a   1.000
_cell.length_b   1.000
_cell.length_c   1.000
_cell.angle_alpha   90.00
_cell.angle_beta   90.00
_cell.angle_gamma   90.00
#
_symmetry.space_group_name_H-M   'P 1'
#
loop_
_entity.id
_entity.type
_entity.pdbx_description
1 polymer ?
#
loop_
_entity_poly.entity_id
_entity_poly.type
_entity_poly.pdbx_seq_one_letter_code
_entity_poly.pdbx_strand_id
1 'polypeptide(L)'
;MTCSRLQVLSLPLVEMDMDIVERMPWTCLDLKELYFRVQGLDNEESILAVVKRWQLVQKERMKVAAVATSDSTAATEAENTAAEIWDPASIESRVMRHVLQFKKLTTLSLGYKTWRV
;
A
#
# COMPACT_ATOMS: atom_id res chain seq x y z
N MET A 1 13.86 -10.72 12.76
CA MET A 1 14.01 -11.58 11.57
C MET A 1 13.89 -10.69 10.34
N THR A 2 14.91 -10.65 9.50
CA THR A 2 14.99 -9.78 8.31
C THR A 2 14.51 -10.53 7.08
N CYS A 3 13.44 -10.05 6.43
CA CYS A 3 12.87 -10.64 5.21
C CYS A 3 13.35 -9.92 3.94
N SER A 4 14.67 -9.83 3.75
CA SER A 4 15.29 -9.09 2.64
C SER A 4 15.12 -9.72 1.25
N ARG A 5 14.61 -10.96 1.18
CA ARG A 5 14.37 -11.66 -0.10
C ARG A 5 12.90 -11.91 -0.39
N LEU A 6 12.01 -11.56 0.53
CA LEU A 6 10.60 -11.83 0.37
C LEU A 6 10.00 -10.84 -0.63
N GLN A 7 9.73 -11.32 -1.84
CA GLN A 7 9.12 -10.51 -2.91
C GLN A 7 7.60 -10.70 -2.98
N VAL A 8 7.10 -11.84 -2.51
CA VAL A 8 5.69 -12.21 -2.57
C VAL A 8 5.25 -12.65 -1.18
N LEU A 9 4.21 -12.02 -0.66
CA LEU A 9 3.50 -12.49 0.53
C LEU A 9 2.04 -12.68 0.17
N SER A 10 1.54 -13.89 0.36
CA SER A 10 0.16 -14.24 0.06
C SER A 10 -0.49 -14.94 1.24
N LEU A 11 -1.54 -14.31 1.77
CA LEU A 11 -2.35 -14.74 2.91
C LEU A 11 -3.85 -14.67 2.55
N PRO A 12 -4.32 -15.38 1.49
CA PRO A 12 -5.66 -15.20 0.94
C PRO A 12 -6.77 -15.79 1.82
N LEU A 13 -6.44 -16.76 2.67
CA LEU A 13 -7.40 -17.44 3.55
C LEU A 13 -7.46 -16.84 4.95
N VAL A 14 -6.58 -15.88 5.27
CA VAL A 14 -6.46 -15.30 6.60
C VAL A 14 -6.98 -13.88 6.55
N GLU A 15 -8.08 -13.65 7.26
CA GLU A 15 -8.55 -12.31 7.56
C GLU A 15 -7.79 -11.79 8.77
N MET A 16 -7.01 -10.73 8.56
CA MET A 16 -6.13 -10.18 9.58
C MET A 16 -6.77 -8.97 10.25
N ASP A 17 -6.70 -8.94 11.58
CA ASP A 17 -7.00 -7.74 12.36
C ASP A 17 -5.88 -6.70 12.14
N MET A 18 -6.28 -5.47 11.79
CA MET A 18 -5.34 -4.38 11.53
C MET A 18 -4.50 -4.03 12.76
N ASP A 19 -5.04 -4.18 13.98
CA ASP A 19 -4.30 -3.98 15.23
C ASP A 19 -3.14 -4.97 15.35
N ILE A 20 -3.31 -6.20 14.84
CA ILE A 20 -2.26 -7.21 14.81
C ILE A 20 -1.25 -6.86 13.70
N VAL A 21 -1.73 -6.51 12.51
CA VAL A 21 -0.90 -6.14 11.36
C VAL A 21 0.05 -4.99 11.70
N GLU A 22 -0.44 -3.96 12.38
CA GLU A 22 0.36 -2.79 12.79
C GLU A 22 1.37 -3.08 13.90
N ARG A 23 1.08 -4.05 14.77
CA ARG A 23 2.01 -4.47 15.85
C ARG A 23 3.15 -5.36 15.34
N MET A 24 2.98 -6.01 14.19
CA MET A 24 4.02 -6.87 13.64
C MET A 24 5.14 -6.07 12.97
N PRO A 25 6.42 -6.47 13.14
CA PRO A 25 7.53 -5.81 12.47
C PRO A 25 7.64 -6.27 11.01
N TRP A 26 6.96 -5.57 10.10
CA TRP A 26 7.02 -5.82 8.67
C TRP A 26 8.34 -5.30 8.07
N THR A 27 9.39 -6.11 8.18
CA THR A 27 10.75 -5.75 7.70
C THR A 27 10.99 -6.08 6.21
N CYS A 28 9.95 -6.49 5.48
CA CYS A 28 10.03 -6.92 4.08
C CYS A 28 10.07 -5.72 3.10
N LEU A 29 11.17 -4.97 3.08
CA LEU A 29 11.28 -3.77 2.24
C LEU A 29 11.26 -4.06 0.73
N ASP A 30 11.62 -5.28 0.34
CA ASP A 30 11.69 -5.72 -1.06
C ASP A 30 10.42 -6.41 -1.57
N LEU A 31 9.33 -6.32 -0.80
CA LEU A 31 8.04 -6.87 -1.16
C LEU A 31 7.49 -6.20 -2.41
N LYS A 32 7.16 -7.02 -3.42
CA LYS A 32 6.57 -6.61 -4.70
C LYS A 32 5.10 -6.97 -4.81
N GLU A 33 4.71 -8.08 -4.20
CA GLU A 33 3.35 -8.59 -4.23
C GLU A 33 2.84 -8.86 -2.81
N LEU A 34 1.67 -8.30 -2.50
CA LEU A 34 1.01 -8.45 -1.22
C LEU A 34 -0.45 -8.86 -1.45
N TYR A 35 -0.82 -10.03 -0.96
CA TYR A 35 -2.19 -10.54 -0.97
C TYR A 35 -2.59 -10.82 0.47
N PHE A 36 -3.59 -10.12 0.99
CA PHE A 36 -4.10 -10.35 2.34
C PHE A 36 -5.53 -9.84 2.45
N ARG A 37 -6.24 -10.26 3.50
CA ARG A 37 -7.59 -9.78 3.81
C ARG A 37 -7.53 -9.04 5.15
N VAL A 38 -8.31 -7.98 5.29
CA VAL A 38 -8.32 -7.17 6.51
C VAL A 38 -9.74 -7.14 7.09
N GLN A 39 -9.85 -7.40 8.38
CA GLN A 39 -11.11 -7.35 9.07
C GLN A 39 -11.71 -5.94 9.02
N GLY A 40 -12.99 -5.85 8.64
CA GLY A 40 -13.70 -4.57 8.46
C GLY A 40 -13.43 -3.87 7.13
N LEU A 41 -12.60 -4.45 6.25
CA LEU A 41 -12.44 -4.01 4.87
C LEU A 41 -13.04 -5.04 3.90
N ASP A 42 -14.35 -5.24 3.99
CA ASP A 42 -15.12 -6.22 3.23
C ASP A 42 -15.99 -5.60 2.12
N ASN A 43 -16.30 -4.31 2.24
CA ASN A 43 -17.05 -3.57 1.23
C ASN A 43 -16.21 -3.33 -0.04
N GLU A 44 -16.78 -3.65 -1.21
CA GLU A 44 -16.14 -3.43 -2.51
C GLU A 44 -15.74 -1.97 -2.72
N GLU A 45 -16.59 -1.02 -2.30
CA GLU A 45 -16.30 0.40 -2.46
C GLU A 45 -15.08 0.83 -1.63
N SER A 46 -15.00 0.42 -0.35
CA SER A 46 -13.85 0.70 0.52
C SER A 46 -12.56 0.07 -0.02
N ILE A 47 -12.63 -1.19 -0.50
CA ILE A 47 -11.48 -1.87 -1.13
C ILE A 47 -11.01 -1.09 -2.36
N LEU A 48 -11.94 -0.73 -3.26
CA LEU A 48 -11.62 0.01 -4.47
C LEU A 48 -11.07 1.41 -4.17
N ALA A 49 -11.56 2.07 -3.12
CA ALA A 49 -11.08 3.37 -2.67
C ALA A 49 -9.61 3.30 -2.21
N VAL A 50 -9.28 2.32 -1.36
CA VAL A 50 -7.89 2.04 -0.93
C VAL A 50 -6.99 1.76 -2.13
N VAL A 51 -7.43 0.87 -3.02
CA VAL A 51 -6.64 0.48 -4.20
C VAL A 51 -6.42 1.66 -5.14
N LYS A 52 -7.45 2.44 -5.47
CA LYS A 52 -7.34 3.61 -6.35
C LYS A 52 -6.33 4.61 -5.80
N ARG A 53 -6.40 4.88 -4.49
CA ARG A 53 -5.45 5.77 -3.81
C ARG A 53 -4.04 5.22 -3.87
N TRP A 54 -3.85 3.93 -3.62
CA TRP A 54 -2.55 3.27 -3.71
C TRP A 54 -1.96 3.37 -5.12
N GLN A 55 -2.77 3.11 -6.16
CA GLN A 55 -2.33 3.23 -7.55
C GLN A 55 -1.91 4.66 -7.92
N LEU A 56 -2.65 5.66 -7.44
CA LEU A 56 -2.33 7.07 -7.67
C LEU A 56 -0.96 7.42 -7.07
N VAL A 57 -0.72 7.05 -5.80
CA VAL A 57 0.55 7.31 -5.11
C VAL A 57 1.72 6.56 -5.79
N GLN A 58 1.52 5.32 -6.23
CA GLN A 58 2.58 4.59 -6.93
C GLN A 58 2.91 5.19 -8.30
N LYS A 59 1.88 5.62 -9.05
CA LYS A 59 2.08 6.30 -10.33
C LYS A 59 2.86 7.60 -10.16
N GLU A 60 2.58 8.36 -9.09
CA GLU A 60 3.36 9.54 -8.73
C GLU A 60 4.82 9.19 -8.40
N ARG A 61 5.05 8.15 -7.59
CA ARG A 61 6.41 7.65 -7.29
C ARG A 61 7.18 7.26 -8.56
N MET A 62 6.53 6.60 -9.51
CA MET A 62 7.16 6.22 -10.78
C MET A 62 7.50 7.43 -11.66
N LYS A 63 6.64 8.44 -11.71
CA LYS A 63 6.92 9.70 -12.42
C LYS A 63 8.14 10.41 -11.83
N VAL A 64 8.19 10.53 -10.51
CA VAL A 64 9.33 11.16 -9.82
C VAL A 64 10.61 10.34 -10.02
N ALA A 65 10.54 9.01 -9.95
CA ALA A 65 11.69 8.15 -10.21
C ALA A 65 12.20 8.28 -11.65
N ALA A 66 11.31 8.39 -12.64
CA ALA A 66 11.70 8.60 -14.05
C ALA A 66 12.40 9.95 -14.25
N VAL A 67 11.91 11.00 -13.59
CA VAL A 67 12.50 12.35 -13.63
C VAL A 67 13.83 12.41 -12.86
N ALA A 68 13.96 11.71 -11.74
CA ALA A 68 15.17 11.67 -10.92
C ALA A 68 16.37 10.99 -11.59
N THR A 69 16.16 10.23 -12.68
CA THR A 69 17.24 9.70 -13.53
C THR A 69 17.87 10.76 -14.44
N SER A 70 17.30 11.97 -14.50
CA SER A 70 17.84 13.16 -15.17
C SER A 70 17.96 14.31 -14.16
N ASP A 71 19.00 14.22 -13.33
CA ASP A 71 19.65 15.27 -12.53
C ASP A 71 18.83 16.26 -11.64
N SER A 72 19.29 16.31 -10.38
CA SER A 72 19.13 17.31 -9.31
C SER A 72 17.75 17.73 -8.77
N THR A 73 17.57 17.36 -7.49
CA THR A 73 17.03 18.13 -6.36
C THR A 73 15.71 18.91 -6.54
N ALA A 74 14.62 18.30 -6.09
CA ALA A 74 13.56 19.02 -5.39
C ALA A 74 12.83 18.03 -4.47
N ALA A 75 13.07 18.18 -3.17
CA ALA A 75 12.14 17.69 -2.17
C ALA A 75 10.86 18.52 -2.35
N THR A 76 9.81 17.88 -2.83
CA THR A 76 8.47 18.46 -2.83
C THR A 76 7.55 17.46 -2.16
N GLU A 77 7.23 17.77 -0.92
CA GLU A 77 6.04 17.26 -0.23
C GLU A 77 4.85 17.57 -1.13
N ALA A 78 4.39 16.56 -1.86
CA ALA A 78 3.17 16.62 -2.64
C ALA A 78 2.00 16.42 -1.69
N GLU A 79 1.62 17.52 -1.03
CA GLU A 79 0.32 17.68 -0.40
C GLU A 79 -0.75 17.87 -1.48
N ASN A 80 -1.87 17.16 -1.32
CA ASN A 80 -3.19 17.44 -1.89
C ASN A 80 -3.45 17.18 -3.38
N THR A 81 -3.61 15.90 -3.72
CA THR A 81 -4.55 15.46 -4.75
C THR A 81 -5.84 14.96 -4.08
N ALA A 82 -6.84 15.85 -3.96
CA ALA A 82 -8.26 15.58 -3.66
C ALA A 82 -8.53 14.26 -2.90
N ALA A 83 -7.93 14.14 -1.71
CA ALA A 83 -8.05 12.94 -0.92
C ALA A 83 -9.49 12.83 -0.43
N GLU A 84 -10.13 11.69 -0.67
CA GLU A 84 -11.17 11.25 0.27
C GLU A 84 -10.58 11.42 1.67
N ILE A 85 -11.18 12.33 2.43
CA ILE A 85 -10.81 12.61 3.81
C ILE A 85 -11.34 11.43 4.60
N TRP A 86 -10.58 10.35 4.61
CA TRP A 86 -10.84 9.25 5.54
C TRP A 86 -10.46 9.72 6.93
N ASP A 87 -11.28 9.35 7.91
CA ASP A 87 -10.92 9.44 9.31
C ASP A 87 -9.56 8.73 9.50
N PRO A 88 -8.55 9.37 10.13
CA PRO A 88 -7.27 8.74 10.42
C PRO A 88 -7.36 7.41 11.19
N ALA A 89 -8.46 7.21 11.92
CA ALA A 89 -8.77 5.96 12.64
C ALA A 89 -9.50 4.92 11.78
N SER A 90 -9.97 5.28 10.58
CA SER A 90 -10.69 4.36 9.69
C SER A 90 -9.78 3.22 9.23
N ILE A 91 -10.41 2.09 8.92
CA ILE A 91 -9.69 0.91 8.43
C ILE A 91 -8.97 1.21 7.10
N GLU A 92 -9.59 1.98 6.20
CA GLU A 92 -9.01 2.39 4.93
C GLU A 92 -7.72 3.19 5.13
N SER A 93 -7.74 4.18 6.02
CA SER A 93 -6.58 4.99 6.38
C SER A 93 -5.43 4.15 6.92
N ARG A 94 -5.75 3.21 7.81
CA ARG A 94 -4.78 2.33 8.45
C ARG A 94 -4.15 1.35 7.45
N VAL A 95 -4.97 0.69 6.65
CA VAL A 95 -4.52 -0.21 5.57
C VAL A 95 -3.65 0.56 4.57
N MET A 96 -4.07 1.75 4.15
CA MET A 96 -3.31 2.57 3.22
C MET A 96 -1.93 2.93 3.77
N ARG A 97 -1.85 3.40 5.03
CA ARG A 97 -0.59 3.72 5.70
C ARG A 97 0.34 2.52 5.72
N HIS A 98 -0.19 1.35 6.04
CA HIS A 98 0.56 0.10 6.06
C HIS A 98 1.06 -0.30 4.67
N VAL A 99 0.20 -0.34 3.66
CA VAL A 99 0.56 -0.74 2.29
C VAL A 99 1.62 0.21 1.70
N LEU A 100 1.54 1.51 1.99
CA LEU A 100 2.47 2.51 1.48
C LEU A 100 3.92 2.39 2.00
N GLN A 101 4.14 1.65 3.10
CA GLN A 101 5.48 1.38 3.62
C GLN A 101 6.31 0.53 2.64
N PHE A 102 5.65 -0.31 1.82
CA PHE A 102 6.30 -1.16 0.83
C PHE A 102 6.59 -0.37 -0.45
N LYS A 103 7.78 0.23 -0.50
CA LYS A 103 8.20 1.09 -1.62
C LYS A 103 8.26 0.38 -2.97
N LYS A 104 8.51 -0.94 -2.97
CA LYS A 104 8.63 -1.76 -4.19
C LYS A 104 7.34 -2.51 -4.56
N LEU A 105 6.25 -2.27 -3.85
CA LEU A 105 4.99 -2.96 -4.07
C LEU A 105 4.37 -2.55 -5.40
N THR A 106 4.24 -3.50 -6.32
CA THR A 106 3.63 -3.31 -7.64
C THR A 106 2.35 -4.10 -7.82
N THR A 107 2.10 -5.09 -6.95
CA THR A 107 0.89 -5.92 -6.98
C THR A 107 0.24 -5.97 -5.61
N LEU A 108 -1.05 -5.66 -5.54
CA LEU A 108 -1.83 -5.65 -4.30
C LEU A 108 -3.13 -6.43 -4.49
N SER A 109 -3.52 -7.22 -3.49
CA SER A 109 -4.86 -7.78 -3.35
C SER A 109 -5.32 -7.68 -1.89
N LEU A 110 -6.53 -7.17 -1.71
CA LEU A 110 -7.21 -7.03 -0.42
C LEU A 110 -8.34 -8.07 -0.26
N GLY A 111 -8.25 -9.21 -0.95
CA GLY A 111 -9.22 -10.31 -0.84
C GLY A 111 -10.35 -10.34 -1.87
N TYR A 112 -10.39 -9.37 -2.81
CA TYR A 112 -11.40 -9.32 -3.87
C TYR A 112 -10.81 -9.61 -5.25
N LYS A 113 -9.97 -8.71 -5.76
CA LYS A 113 -9.25 -8.85 -7.03
C LYS A 113 -7.77 -8.56 -6.81
N THR A 114 -6.98 -8.75 -7.85
CA THR A 114 -5.55 -8.39 -7.85
C THR A 114 -5.37 -7.16 -8.73
N TRP A 115 -4.67 -6.15 -8.21
CA TRP A 115 -4.38 -4.90 -8.91
C TRP A 115 -2.89 -4.73 -9.09
N ARG A 116 -2.51 -4.04 -10.17
CA ARG A 116 -1.12 -3.77 -10.55
C ARG A 116 -0.92 -2.31 -10.94
N VAL A 117 0.32 -1.85 -10.86
CA VAL A 117 0.79 -0.51 -11.26
C VAL A 117 2.02 -0.60 -12.14
#